data_AF-A0A2V9VP01-F1
#
_entry.id   AF-A0A2V9VP01-F1
#
_cell.length_a   1.000
_cell.length_b   1.000
_cell.length_c   1.000
_cell.angle_alpha   90.00
_cell.angle_beta   90.00
_cell.angle_gamma   90.00
#
_symmetry.space_group_name_H-M   'P 1'
#
loop_
_entity.id
_entity.type
_entity.pdbx_description
1 polymer ?
#
loop_
_entity_poly.entity_id
_entity_poly.type
_entity_poly.pdbx_seq_one_letter_code
_entity_poly.pdbx_strand_id
1 'polypeptide(L)'
;MISSLTGTHADWVVGVARIVLGIIFFAHGAQKMLGWYGGPGLASSMRTFTEHLHLPPTLAFLVIAGELFSGVGLIVGLLSRIAALVIALTM
;
A
#
# COMPACT_ATOMS: atom_id res chain seq x y z
N MET A 1 -23.62 6.71 -14.11
CA MET A 1 -22.16 6.94 -14.15
C MET A 1 -21.49 6.60 -12.81
N ILE A 2 -21.91 7.16 -11.67
CA ILE A 2 -21.33 6.86 -10.33
C ILE A 2 -21.52 5.40 -9.89
N SER A 3 -22.64 4.76 -10.28
CA SER A 3 -22.90 3.34 -10.00
C SER A 3 -21.87 2.40 -10.64
N SER A 4 -21.34 2.69 -11.84
CA SER A 4 -20.26 1.88 -12.45
C SER A 4 -18.92 2.04 -11.70
N LEU A 5 -18.72 3.20 -11.06
CA LEU A 5 -17.52 3.50 -10.26
C LEU A 5 -17.59 2.96 -8.82
N THR A 6 -18.75 2.48 -8.38
CA THR A 6 -18.97 2.01 -7.00
C THR A 6 -19.54 0.59 -6.93
N GLY A 7 -20.04 0.06 -8.06
CA GLY A 7 -20.53 -1.31 -8.17
C GLY A 7 -19.41 -2.31 -7.91
N THR A 8 -19.65 -3.22 -6.97
CA THR A 8 -18.79 -4.36 -6.71
C THR A 8 -19.49 -5.59 -7.26
N HIS A 9 -18.91 -6.20 -8.29
CA HIS A 9 -19.34 -7.50 -8.78
C HIS A 9 -18.64 -8.57 -7.94
N ALA A 10 -19.40 -9.56 -7.46
CA ALA A 10 -18.86 -10.68 -6.72
C ALA A 10 -18.12 -11.62 -7.70
N ASP A 11 -16.85 -11.31 -7.94
CA ASP A 11 -15.96 -12.11 -8.77
C ASP A 11 -14.86 -12.73 -7.89
N TRP A 12 -14.83 -14.06 -7.86
CA TRP A 12 -13.88 -14.83 -7.05
C TRP A 12 -12.43 -14.67 -7.53
N VAL A 13 -12.21 -14.50 -8.84
CA VAL A 13 -10.86 -14.32 -9.40
C VAL A 13 -10.30 -12.98 -8.92
N VAL A 14 -11.10 -11.91 -9.04
CA VAL A 14 -10.71 -10.58 -8.55
C VAL A 14 -10.54 -10.58 -7.03
N GLY A 15 -11.39 -11.33 -6.30
CA GLY A 15 -11.30 -11.49 -4.85
C GLY A 15 -9.98 -12.14 -4.41
N VAL A 16 -9.58 -13.24 -5.04
CA VAL A 16 -8.31 -13.92 -4.75
C VAL A 16 -7.12 -13.04 -5.10
N ALA A 17 -7.12 -12.44 -6.30
CA ALA A 17 -6.05 -11.53 -6.73
C ALA A 17 -5.86 -10.39 -5.71
N ARG A 18 -6.95 -9.78 -5.27
CA ARG A 18 -6.96 -8.73 -4.24
C ARG A 18 -6.28 -9.17 -2.95
N ILE A 19 -6.61 -10.36 -2.44
CA ILE A 19 -6.02 -10.88 -1.18
C ILE A 19 -4.52 -11.13 -1.36
N VAL A 20 -4.12 -11.77 -2.46
CA VAL A 20 -2.71 -12.07 -2.77
C VAL A 20 -1.90 -10.79 -2.87
N LEU A 21 -2.37 -9.82 -3.66
CA LEU A 21 -1.75 -8.49 -3.78
C LEU A 21 -1.69 -7.78 -2.42
N GLY A 22 -2.76 -7.84 -1.64
CA GLY A 22 -2.81 -7.25 -0.31
C GLY A 22 -1.77 -7.82 0.65
N ILE A 23 -1.54 -9.15 0.63
CA ILE A 23 -0.49 -9.80 1.44
C ILE A 23 0.90 -9.34 1.01
N ILE A 24 1.16 -9.27 -0.30
CA ILE A 24 2.46 -8.84 -0.84
C ILE A 24 2.76 -7.40 -0.40
N PHE A 25 1.83 -6.47 -0.62
CA PHE A 25 2.04 -5.07 -0.25
C PHE A 25 2.04 -4.83 1.25
N PHE A 26 1.30 -5.62 2.03
CA PHE A 26 1.42 -5.59 3.48
C PHE A 26 2.81 -6.01 3.95
N ALA A 27 3.34 -7.12 3.42
CA ALA A 27 4.69 -7.57 3.76
C ALA A 27 5.75 -6.54 3.35
N HIS A 28 5.65 -5.98 2.15
CA HIS A 28 6.56 -4.95 1.64
C HIS A 28 6.49 -3.64 2.44
N GLY A 29 5.28 -3.16 2.72
CA GLY A 29 5.05 -2.00 3.59
C GLY A 29 5.57 -2.24 5.02
N ALA A 30 5.46 -3.46 5.54
CA ALA A 30 5.99 -3.82 6.85
C ALA A 30 7.53 -3.88 6.86
N GLN A 31 8.17 -4.26 5.75
CA GLN A 31 9.63 -4.14 5.60
C GLN A 31 10.08 -2.68 5.67
N LYS A 32 9.34 -1.77 5.02
CA LYS A 32 9.63 -0.32 5.03
C LYS A 32 9.31 0.36 6.35
N MET A 33 8.18 0.02 6.98
CA MET A 33 7.71 0.71 8.18
C MET A 33 8.24 0.08 9.47
N LEU A 34 8.24 -1.26 9.56
CA LEU A 34 8.55 -2.00 10.77
C LEU A 34 9.92 -2.69 10.73
N GLY A 35 10.57 -2.75 9.56
CA GLY A 35 11.84 -3.46 9.40
C GLY A 35 11.67 -4.98 9.43
N TRP A 36 10.48 -5.46 9.07
CA TRP A 36 10.18 -6.90 9.11
C TRP A 36 11.14 -7.70 8.25
N TYR A 37 11.50 -8.92 8.69
CA TYR A 37 12.44 -9.80 7.98
C TYR A 37 13.80 -9.14 7.64
N GLY A 38 14.29 -8.22 8.49
CA GLY A 38 15.53 -7.50 8.23
C GLY A 38 15.41 -6.43 7.12
N GLY A 39 14.18 -6.00 6.82
CA GLY A 39 13.91 -4.89 5.91
C GLY A 39 14.48 -3.55 6.40
N PRO A 40 14.47 -2.52 5.54
CA PRO A 40 15.12 -1.24 5.82
C PRO A 40 14.60 -0.56 7.09
N GLY A 41 13.32 -0.74 7.43
CA GLY A 41 12.69 -0.09 8.56
C GLY A 41 12.52 1.42 8.38
N LEU A 42 11.71 2.03 9.26
CA LEU A 42 11.22 3.39 9.04
C LEU A 42 12.33 4.41 8.85
N ALA A 43 13.38 4.36 9.68
CA ALA A 43 14.47 5.33 9.62
C ALA A 43 15.25 5.25 8.30
N SER A 44 15.56 4.05 7.82
CA SER A 44 16.26 3.88 6.54
C SER A 44 15.35 4.23 5.37
N SER A 45 14.08 3.80 5.39
CA SER A 45 13.13 4.15 4.33
C SER A 45 12.90 5.66 4.24
N MET A 46 12.68 6.34 5.36
CA MET A 46 12.56 7.80 5.41
C MET A 46 13.78 8.50 4.85
N ARG A 47 14.99 8.03 5.21
CA ARG A 47 16.23 8.54 4.63
C ARG A 47 16.25 8.36 3.11
N THR A 48 15.89 7.18 2.60
CA THR A 48 15.85 6.93 1.15
C THR A 48 14.89 7.89 0.44
N PHE A 49 13.68 8.07 0.95
CA PHE A 49 12.69 8.94 0.32
C PHE A 49 13.05 10.43 0.42
N THR A 50 13.62 10.88 1.53
CA THR A 50 13.99 12.29 1.70
C THR A 50 15.33 12.65 1.05
N GLU A 51 16.34 11.78 1.11
CA GLU A 51 17.68 12.09 0.58
C GLU A 51 17.86 11.69 -0.90
N HIS A 52 17.25 10.59 -1.37
CA HIS A 52 17.39 10.18 -2.78
C HIS A 52 16.23 10.68 -3.64
N LEU A 53 14.99 10.60 -3.14
CA LEU A 53 13.80 11.05 -3.88
C LEU A 53 13.41 12.50 -3.57
N HIS A 54 14.13 13.18 -2.68
CA HIS A 54 13.91 14.58 -2.31
C HIS A 54 12.48 14.90 -1.86
N LEU A 55 11.79 13.90 -1.30
CA LEU A 55 10.45 14.06 -0.79
C LEU A 55 10.46 14.76 0.58
N PRO A 56 9.52 15.69 0.82
CA PRO A 56 9.27 16.22 2.15
C PRO A 56 9.05 15.07 3.16
N PRO A 57 9.58 15.16 4.39
CA PRO A 57 9.48 14.08 5.37
C PRO A 57 8.03 13.62 5.65
N THR A 58 7.09 14.56 5.65
CA THR A 58 5.67 14.26 5.85
C THR A 58 5.10 13.40 4.72
N LEU A 59 5.43 13.72 3.46
CA LEU A 59 5.01 12.93 2.30
C LEU A 59 5.70 11.58 2.25
N ALA A 60 7.00 11.51 2.58
CA ALA A 60 7.73 10.25 2.68
C ALA A 60 7.08 9.29 3.69
N PHE A 61 6.69 9.80 4.86
CA PHE A 61 5.99 9.01 5.86
C PHE A 61 4.62 8.53 5.36
N LEU A 62 3.85 9.41 4.70
CA LEU A 62 2.54 9.06 4.15
C LEU A 62 2.62 7.98 3.06
N VAL A 63 3.67 8.01 2.23
CA VAL A 63 3.93 6.97 1.23
C VAL A 63 4.19 5.63 1.92
N ILE A 64 5.09 5.59 2.90
CA ILE A 64 5.45 4.36 3.63
C ILE A 64 4.25 3.78 4.38
N ALA A 65 3.55 4.63 5.14
CA ALA A 65 2.38 4.22 5.89
C ALA A 65 1.22 3.82 4.97
N GLY A 66 0.99 4.60 3.91
CA GLY A 66 -0.04 4.36 2.92
C GLY A 66 0.10 3.00 2.25
N GLU A 67 1.31 2.57 1.95
CA GLU A 67 1.59 1.25 1.37
C GLU A 67 1.22 0.10 2.32
N LEU A 68 1.62 0.19 3.60
CA LEU A 68 1.27 -0.81 4.61
C LEU A 68 -0.25 -0.91 4.79
N PHE A 69 -0.92 0.23 4.99
CA PHE A 69 -2.36 0.27 5.22
C PHE A 69 -3.16 -0.10 3.97
N SER A 70 -2.64 0.15 2.77
CA SER A 70 -3.26 -0.27 1.52
C SER A 70 -3.22 -1.79 1.36
N GLY A 71 -2.12 -2.44 1.78
CA GLY A 71 -2.07 -3.91 1.86
C GLY A 71 -3.20 -4.47 2.74
N VAL A 72 -3.40 -3.90 3.93
CA VAL A 72 -4.50 -4.28 4.84
C VAL A 72 -5.88 -3.97 4.23
N GLY A 73 -6.05 -2.80 3.63
CA GLY A 73 -7.29 -2.38 2.96
C GLY A 73 -7.65 -3.31 1.79
N LEU A 74 -6.65 -3.76 1.03
CA LEU A 74 -6.82 -4.78 0.00
C LEU A 74 -7.21 -6.12 0.60
N ILE A 75 -6.63 -6.59 1.70
CA ILE A 75 -7.03 -7.89 2.31
C ILE A 75 -8.48 -7.84 2.82
N VAL A 76 -8.81 -6.80 3.59
CA VAL A 76 -10.15 -6.65 4.20
C VAL A 76 -11.21 -6.35 3.14
N GLY A 77 -10.85 -5.63 2.08
CA GLY A 77 -11.74 -5.27 0.97
C GLY A 77 -12.47 -3.96 1.17
N LEU A 78 -12.12 -3.27 2.25
CA LEU A 78 -12.60 -1.93 2.57
C LEU A 78 -11.81 -0.92 1.75
N LEU A 79 -12.52 -0.07 1.00
CA LEU A 79 -11.91 0.98 0.16
C LEU A 79 -10.83 0.44 -0.80
N SER A 80 -10.99 -0.78 -1.31
CA SER A 80 -10.01 -1.47 -2.16
C SER A 80 -9.57 -0.67 -3.39
N ARG A 81 -10.48 0.13 -3.98
CA ARG A 81 -10.16 1.06 -5.08
C ARG A 81 -9.20 2.18 -4.65
N ILE A 82 -9.40 2.73 -3.46
CA ILE A 82 -8.51 3.76 -2.88
C ILE A 82 -7.16 3.14 -2.52
N ALA A 83 -7.18 1.96 -1.88
CA ALA A 83 -5.95 1.22 -1.57
C ALA A 83 -5.13 0.88 -2.82
N ALA A 84 -5.80 0.46 -3.90
CA ALA A 84 -5.15 0.22 -5.19
C ALA A 84 -4.56 1.49 -5.81
N LEU A 85 -5.27 2.62 -5.72
CA LEU A 85 -4.74 3.90 -6.17
C LEU A 85 -3.50 4.32 -5.38
N VAL A 86 -3.52 4.17 -4.05
CA VAL A 86 -2.36 4.47 -3.20
C VAL A 86 -1.18 3.60 -3.61
N ILE A 87 -1.36 2.28 -3.73
CA ILE A 87 -0.30 1.36 -4.18
C ILE A 87 0.28 1.80 -5.53
N ALA A 88 -0.57 2.15 -6.50
CA ALA A 88 -0.15 2.59 -7.83
C ALA A 88 0.61 3.92 -7.85
N LEU A 89 0.45 4.76 -6.82
CA LEU A 89 1.19 6.02 -6.67
C LEU A 89 2.51 5.83 -5.90
N THR A 90 2.58 4.80 -5.04
CA THR A 90 3.73 4.57 -4.15
C THR A 90 4.76 3.60 -4.70
N MET A 91 4.42 2.82 -5.72
CA MET A 91 5.27 1.82 -6.39
C MET A 91 5.65 2.28 -7.80
#